data_AF-A0AAU1AC66-F1
#
_entry.id   AF-A0AAU1AC66-F1
#
_cell.length_a   1.000
_cell.length_b   1.000
_cell.length_c   1.000
_cell.angle_alpha   90.00
_cell.angle_beta   90.00
_cell.angle_gamma   90.00
#
_symmetry.space_group_name_H-M   'P 1'
#
loop_
_entity.id
_entity.type
_entity.pdbx_description
1 polymer ?
#
loop_
_entity_poly.entity_id
_entity_poly.type
_entity_poly.pdbx_seq_one_letter_code
_entity_poly.pdbx_strand_id
1 'polypeptide(L)'
;MPTQRRTGEANRPNYSGKHRRHGLHVLALTDERGRLVWMSAARPGRTHGITAARRDRILARLRAADLGALADDGSDPVVVTGFKATRARRL
;
A
#
# COMPACT_ATOMS: atom_id res chain seq x y z
N MET A 1 17.61 -7.99 -13.69
CA MET A 1 18.22 -7.22 -12.59
C MET A 1 18.18 -8.08 -11.33
N PRO A 2 19.31 -8.65 -10.87
CA PRO A 2 19.32 -9.46 -9.65
C PRO A 2 19.01 -8.57 -8.43
N THR A 3 18.11 -9.02 -7.56
CA THR A 3 17.69 -8.30 -6.37
C THR A 3 18.77 -8.43 -5.30
N GLN A 4 19.77 -7.54 -5.28
CA GLN A 4 20.82 -7.56 -4.26
C GLN A 4 20.28 -7.02 -2.93
N ARG A 5 20.50 -7.77 -1.84
CA ARG A 5 20.15 -7.33 -0.48
C ARG A 5 21.02 -6.13 -0.09
N ARG A 6 20.38 -4.99 0.14
CA ARG A 6 21.06 -3.78 0.67
C ARG A 6 21.46 -4.00 2.13
N THR A 7 22.66 -3.59 2.50
CA THR A 7 23.21 -3.66 3.87
C THR A 7 23.65 -2.28 4.35
N GLY A 8 23.92 -2.12 5.66
CA GLY A 8 24.36 -0.85 6.26
C GLY A 8 23.40 0.31 5.99
N GLU A 9 23.94 1.51 5.79
CA GLU A 9 23.18 2.74 5.48
C GLU A 9 22.28 2.60 4.25
N ALA A 10 22.71 1.84 3.24
CA ALA A 10 21.90 1.60 2.04
C ALA A 10 20.60 0.82 2.33
N ASN A 11 20.51 0.14 3.48
CA ASN A 11 19.31 -0.57 3.93
C ASN A 11 18.36 0.31 4.76
N ARG A 12 18.75 1.55 5.10
CA ARG A 12 17.92 2.49 5.87
C ARG A 12 16.55 2.77 5.23
N PRO A 13 16.39 2.85 3.90
CA PRO A 13 15.07 2.98 3.27
C PRO A 13 14.11 1.82 3.60
N ASN A 14 14.65 0.64 3.91
CA ASN A 14 13.83 -0.53 4.25
C ASN A 14 13.35 -0.50 5.71
N TYR A 15 13.88 0.39 6.56
CA TYR A 15 13.44 0.50 7.95
C TYR A 15 12.08 1.17 8.05
N SER A 16 11.09 0.45 8.58
CA SER A 16 9.78 1.00 8.91
C SER A 16 9.77 1.52 10.34
N GLY A 17 9.55 2.83 10.53
CA GLY A 17 9.38 3.41 11.87
C GLY A 17 8.15 2.87 12.62
N LYS A 18 7.07 2.56 11.89
CA LYS A 18 5.83 1.99 12.45
C LYS A 18 6.06 0.61 13.08
N HIS A 19 6.80 -0.25 12.39
CA HIS A 19 7.06 -1.62 12.83
C HIS A 19 8.41 -1.79 13.53
N ARG A 20 9.23 -0.73 13.55
CA ARG A 20 10.61 -0.69 14.09
C ARG A 20 11.51 -1.82 13.57
N ARG A 21 11.34 -2.18 12.30
CA ARG A 21 12.04 -3.30 11.65
C ARG A 21 12.33 -2.97 10.19
N HIS A 22 13.39 -3.56 9.64
CA HIS A 22 13.65 -3.53 8.22
C HIS A 22 12.74 -4.51 7.49
N GLY A 23 12.10 -4.06 6.43
CA GLY A 23 11.22 -4.87 5.62
C GLY A 23 10.98 -4.27 4.25
N LEU A 24 10.12 -4.94 3.49
CA LEU A 24 9.64 -4.48 2.20
C LEU A 24 8.15 -4.19 2.32
N HIS A 25 7.68 -3.27 1.48
CA HIS A 25 6.27 -2.95 1.35
C HIS A 25 5.79 -3.36 -0.04
N VAL A 26 4.65 -4.03 -0.08
CA VAL A 26 3.99 -4.50 -1.29
C VAL A 26 2.51 -4.15 -1.16
N LEU A 27 1.92 -3.68 -2.26
CA LEU A 27 0.48 -3.52 -2.40
C LEU A 27 -0.06 -4.67 -3.24
N ALA A 28 -1.15 -5.29 -2.79
CA ALA A 28 -1.82 -6.36 -3.51
C ALA A 28 -3.28 -5.98 -3.75
N LEU A 29 -3.80 -6.38 -4.91
CA LEU A 29 -5.22 -6.30 -5.25
C LEU A 29 -5.77 -7.72 -5.26
N THR A 30 -6.86 -7.93 -4.54
CA THR A 30 -7.60 -9.18 -4.53
C THR A 30 -9.03 -8.95 -5.01
N ASP A 31 -9.67 -9.98 -5.50
CA ASP A 31 -11.12 -9.96 -5.70
C ASP A 31 -11.87 -10.16 -4.36
N GLU A 32 -13.21 -10.13 -4.42
CA GLU A 32 -14.09 -10.24 -3.27
C GLU A 32 -14.02 -11.60 -2.56
N ARG A 33 -13.47 -12.62 -3.22
CA ARG A 33 -13.22 -13.96 -2.65
C ARG A 33 -11.80 -14.11 -2.12
N GLY A 34 -11.00 -13.04 -2.16
CA GLY A 34 -9.63 -13.01 -1.67
C GLY A 34 -8.61 -13.60 -2.64
N ARG A 35 -8.96 -13.85 -3.91
CA ARG A 35 -7.98 -14.33 -4.90
C ARG A 35 -7.11 -13.18 -5.36
N LEU A 36 -5.79 -13.40 -5.44
CA LEU A 36 -4.83 -12.40 -5.88
C LEU A 36 -5.02 -12.10 -7.37
N VAL A 37 -5.32 -10.84 -7.69
CA VAL A 37 -5.46 -10.34 -9.07
C VAL A 37 -4.17 -9.67 -9.53
N TRP A 38 -3.52 -8.91 -8.64
CA TRP A 38 -2.30 -8.18 -8.96
C TRP A 38 -1.47 -7.89 -7.72
N MET A 39 -0.15 -7.74 -7.88
CA MET A 39 0.78 -7.36 -6.83
C MET A 39 1.82 -6.36 -7.35
N SER A 40 2.14 -5.35 -6.55
CA SER A 40 3.19 -4.39 -6.88
C SER A 40 4.58 -5.03 -6.82
N ALA A 41 5.55 -4.42 -7.51
CA ALA A 41 6.95 -4.66 -7.20
C ALA A 41 7.22 -4.35 -5.71
N ALA A 42 8.17 -5.07 -5.10
CA ALA A 42 8.55 -4.82 -3.73
C ALA A 42 9.24 -3.47 -3.57
N ARG A 43 8.87 -2.73 -2.52
CA ARG A 43 9.34 -1.36 -2.25
C ARG A 43 9.99 -1.27 -0.88
N PRO A 44 10.74 -0.19 -0.60
CA PRO A 44 11.33 -0.01 0.72
C PRO A 44 10.26 0.02 1.82
N GLY A 45 10.49 -0.67 2.93
CA GLY A 45 9.51 -0.84 4.03
C GLY A 45 9.04 0.44 4.70
N ARG A 46 9.71 1.58 4.50
CA ARG A 46 9.22 2.90 4.93
C ARG A 46 8.12 3.48 4.02
N THR A 47 7.86 2.87 2.87
CA THR A 47 6.92 3.38 1.88
C THR A 47 5.50 3.29 2.41
N HIS A 48 4.76 4.40 2.36
CA HIS A 48 3.35 4.42 2.70
C HIS A 48 2.49 3.79 1.60
N GLY A 49 1.39 3.12 1.95
CA GLY A 49 0.48 2.47 1.00
C GLY A 49 -0.03 3.41 -0.08
N ILE A 50 -0.52 4.60 0.30
CA ILE A 50 -0.95 5.64 -0.66
C ILE A 50 0.17 6.03 -1.65
N THR A 51 1.41 6.18 -1.16
CA THR A 51 2.55 6.48 -2.03
C THR A 51 2.85 5.32 -2.98
N ALA A 52 2.64 4.08 -2.52
CA ALA A 52 2.75 2.91 -3.37
C ALA A 52 1.73 2.94 -4.51
N ALA A 53 0.44 3.06 -4.15
CA ALA A 53 -0.70 3.12 -5.06
C ALA A 53 -0.58 4.24 -6.10
N ARG A 54 -0.13 5.44 -5.70
CA ARG A 54 0.08 6.57 -6.62
C ARG A 54 1.14 6.29 -7.68
N ARG A 55 2.29 5.73 -7.30
CA ARG A 55 3.35 5.39 -8.27
C ARG A 55 2.91 4.30 -9.25
N ASP A 56 2.14 3.31 -8.77
CA ASP A 56 1.62 2.24 -9.63
C ASP A 56 0.33 2.65 -10.38
N ARG A 57 -0.14 3.88 -10.19
CA ARG A 57 -1.35 4.45 -10.80
C ARG A 57 -2.60 3.59 -10.59
N ILE A 58 -2.71 2.92 -9.43
CA ILE A 58 -3.79 1.96 -9.14
C ILE A 58 -5.17 2.60 -9.25
N LEU A 59 -5.34 3.78 -8.67
CA LEU A 59 -6.61 4.52 -8.73
C LEU A 59 -7.03 4.87 -10.16
N ALA A 60 -6.06 5.21 -11.03
CA ALA A 60 -6.34 5.49 -12.44
C ALA A 60 -6.74 4.22 -13.20
N ARG A 61 -6.10 3.08 -12.90
CA ARG A 61 -6.44 1.78 -13.50
C ARG A 61 -7.81 1.29 -13.06
N LEU A 62 -8.14 1.43 -11.77
CA LEU A 62 -9.46 1.12 -11.24
C LEU A 62 -10.55 1.94 -11.93
N ARG A 63 -10.35 3.26 -12.06
CA ARG A 63 -11.24 4.13 -12.84
C ARG A 63 -11.42 3.68 -14.29
N ALA A 64 -10.31 3.40 -14.98
CA ALA A 64 -10.37 2.99 -16.38
C ALA A 64 -11.08 1.65 -16.59
N ALA A 65 -11.15 0.83 -15.55
CA ALA A 65 -11.85 -0.45 -15.55
C ALA A 65 -13.27 -0.38 -14.96
N ASP A 66 -13.73 0.81 -14.55
CA ASP A 66 -14.99 1.02 -13.83
C ASP A 66 -15.13 0.14 -12.56
N LEU A 67 -14.03 0.01 -11.81
CA LEU A 67 -13.95 -0.79 -10.59
C LEU A 67 -13.76 0.07 -9.35
N GLY A 68 -14.48 -0.28 -8.29
CA GLY A 68 -14.21 0.19 -6.93
C GLY A 68 -13.29 -0.76 -6.16
N ALA A 69 -12.61 -0.24 -5.13
CA ALA A 69 -11.79 -1.06 -4.24
C ALA A 69 -12.01 -0.71 -2.76
N LEU A 70 -11.89 -1.72 -1.89
CA LEU A 70 -11.80 -1.51 -0.45
C LEU A 70 -10.33 -1.30 -0.06
N ALA A 71 -10.05 -0.31 0.78
CA ALA A 71 -8.70 -0.07 1.28
C ALA A 71 -8.69 0.35 2.77
N ASP A 72 -7.51 0.24 3.40
CA ASP A 72 -7.29 0.70 4.77
C ASP A 72 -7.17 2.24 4.87
N ASP A 73 -6.76 2.88 3.79
CA ASP A 73 -6.57 4.33 3.67
C ASP A 73 -6.68 4.78 2.20
N GLY A 74 -7.02 6.05 1.98
CA GLY A 74 -7.35 6.59 0.66
C GLY A 74 -8.46 7.64 0.73
N SER A 75 -8.42 8.58 -0.21
CA SER A 75 -9.36 9.70 -0.30
C SER A 75 -9.98 9.84 -1.69
N ASP A 76 -9.79 8.86 -2.57
CA ASP A 76 -10.28 8.89 -3.94
C ASP A 76 -11.66 8.22 -4.02
N PRO A 77 -12.64 8.76 -4.77
CA PRO A 77 -13.99 8.18 -4.85
C PRO A 77 -14.07 6.72 -5.29
N VAL A 78 -13.07 6.20 -6.03
CA VAL A 78 -13.04 4.77 -6.40
C VAL A 78 -12.61 3.85 -5.26
N VAL A 79 -12.24 4.42 -4.12
CA VAL A 79 -11.83 3.68 -2.93
C VAL A 79 -12.78 3.95 -1.78
N VAL A 80 -13.32 2.89 -1.23
CA VAL A 80 -14.04 2.93 0.04
C VAL A 80 -13.07 2.53 1.13
N THR A 81 -12.91 3.40 2.14
CA THR A 81 -12.08 3.12 3.31
C THR A 81 -12.94 2.82 4.52
N GLY A 82 -12.41 1.96 5.41
CA GLY A 82 -13.05 1.72 6.70
C GLY A 82 -13.10 2.99 7.55
N PHE A 83 -14.20 3.21 8.27
CA PHE A 83 -14.31 4.31 9.22
C PHE A 83 -13.35 4.11 10.39
N LYS A 84 -12.40 5.04 10.58
CA LYS A 84 -11.61 5.14 11.81
C LYS A 84 -12.15 6.25 12.69
N ALA A 85 -12.80 5.88 13.79
CA ALA A 85 -13.11 6.82 14.86
C ALA A 85 -11.79 7.39 15.43
N THR A 86 -11.61 8.70 15.35
CA THR A 86 -10.53 9.39 16.07
C THR A 86 -10.86 9.42 17.56
N ARG A 87 -9.86 9.23 18.43
CA ARG A 87 -10.03 9.23 19.91
C ARG A 87 -10.81 10.43 20.46
N ALA A 88 -10.83 11.55 19.73
CA ALA A 88 -11.55 12.77 20.08
C ALA A 88 -13.07 12.69 19.92
N ARG A 89 -13.59 11.66 19.25
CA ARG A 89 -15.01 11.54 18.94
C ARG A 89 -15.47 10.13 19.34
N ARG A 90 -15.81 9.98 20.63
CA ARG A 90 -16.60 8.84 21.10
C ARG A 90 -18.02 9.00 20.55
N LEU A 91 -18.54 7.91 20.00
CA LEU A 91 -19.96 7.76 19.64
C LEU A 91 -20.81 7.74 20.91
#